data_AF-A0A2M9TFW5-F1
#
_entry.id   AF-A0A2M9TFW5-F1
#
_cell.length_a   1.000
_cell.length_b   1.000
_cell.length_c   1.000
_cell.angle_alpha   90.00
_cell.angle_beta   90.00
_cell.angle_gamma   90.00
#
_symmetry.space_group_name_H-M   'P 1'
#
loop_
_entity.id
_entity.type
_entity.pdbx_description
1 polymer ?
#
loop_
_entity_poly.entity_id
_entity_poly.type
_entity_poly.pdbx_seq_one_letter_code
_entity_poly.pdbx_strand_id
1 'polypeptide(L)'
;MAVQQDEYERISNPSAISSLLNTMIEGGGVSLCLDTPEARPEPIVLMEQHEGETLVMDLSSVDYLLYRLEQGERFFLRGQSQGKVLRTPLLALTETRRSGGRFLCCSEYPDSVDVLQRRESYRAELRMGMVVSATVYGAGEEGAPGELRDLSQDGCQLELPLTASGVLAESSEPMRLVLAFPDGTQFEVHAIARHQKMDPERHLLRVGFRFAGCTSEQERQIWYFVCEIEREAARYKKEAQEERQPSPLFAQPGKRVPNGEQVGRRDIRRYATPMARRVVKVAAYLDAQLLMLTQGHDVDSRQLSRNADRILQLHEEDREALLFASRCLSMEPLLVRHGIAVAVHLLDLVGENVPRDVRKAIVASGLVHDLGKALIPQVVFKAPNFEPCHRHMLSEHVSLLMARLKTCQWLSATVAQAVIGGINERLDGSGYPDGLTGSDITELAKASAVVDVVEAMRRDRPDRPARTAQQIYRHLLNHPHQFDVRWIKRYIERFKTLPIGSLVLFSSEQLGWIVRLDDAGAPFEVALTQQAEPPMRENLLGSVRGDVRERLGKPMREVAVST
;
A
#
# COMPACT_ATOMS: atom_id res chain seq x y z
N MET A 1 -8.80 33.00 30.82
CA MET A 1 -7.35 33.29 30.76
C MET A 1 -7.12 34.13 29.53
N ALA A 2 -6.48 35.29 29.68
CA ALA A 2 -6.33 36.29 28.63
C ALA A 2 -5.66 35.72 27.38
N VAL A 3 -6.19 36.05 26.21
CA VAL A 3 -5.56 35.79 24.91
C VAL A 3 -4.31 36.67 24.86
N GLN A 4 -3.16 36.07 25.14
CA GLN A 4 -1.87 36.72 24.97
C GLN A 4 -1.65 36.86 23.46
N GLN A 5 -1.77 38.07 22.92
CA GLN A 5 -1.37 38.36 21.55
C GLN A 5 0.15 38.12 21.46
N ASP A 6 0.56 37.19 20.60
CA ASP A 6 1.95 36.93 20.26
C ASP A 6 2.52 38.18 19.55
N GLU A 7 3.16 39.09 20.30
CA GLU A 7 3.80 40.30 19.76
C GLU A 7 5.12 39.96 19.05
N TYR A 8 5.20 40.23 17.74
CA TYR A 8 6.42 40.10 16.95
C TYR A 8 7.26 41.38 17.07
N GLU A 9 8.56 41.25 17.29
CA GLU A 9 9.54 42.34 17.21
C GLU A 9 10.10 42.44 15.78
N ARG A 10 9.94 43.60 15.13
CA ARG A 10 10.44 43.83 13.76
C ARG A 10 11.89 44.30 13.77
N ILE A 11 12.76 43.54 13.11
CA ILE A 11 14.19 43.84 12.93
C ILE A 11 14.43 44.36 11.51
N SER A 12 15.02 45.56 11.40
CA SER A 12 15.33 46.20 10.10
C SER A 12 16.82 46.47 9.87
N ASN A 13 17.70 46.04 10.80
CA ASN A 13 19.14 46.21 10.64
C ASN A 13 19.70 45.16 9.64
N PRO A 14 20.38 45.56 8.55
CA PRO A 14 20.86 44.62 7.52
C PRO A 14 21.76 43.49 8.03
N SER A 15 22.68 43.79 8.96
CA SER A 15 23.57 42.78 9.54
C SER A 15 22.80 41.80 10.44
N ALA A 16 21.80 42.30 11.17
CA ALA A 16 20.93 41.45 11.97
C ALA A 16 20.00 40.60 11.10
N ILE A 17 19.47 41.15 10.00
CA ILE A 17 18.66 40.42 9.02
C ILE A 17 19.49 39.29 8.41
N SER A 18 20.70 39.57 7.91
CA SER A 18 21.59 38.54 7.35
C SER A 18 21.88 37.44 8.37
N SER A 19 22.18 37.80 9.63
CA SER A 19 22.41 36.81 10.69
C SER A 19 21.17 35.94 10.94
N LEU A 20 19.98 36.53 11.03
CA LEU A 20 18.73 35.78 11.22
C LEU A 20 18.41 34.87 10.04
N LEU A 21 18.59 35.35 8.81
CA LEU A 21 18.40 34.56 7.59
C LEU A 21 19.42 33.43 7.48
N ASN A 22 20.67 33.66 7.89
CA ASN A 22 21.69 32.62 8.00
C ASN A 22 21.24 31.54 8.98
N THR A 23 20.62 31.91 10.11
CA THR A 23 20.06 30.88 10.99
C THR A 23 18.91 30.09 10.37
N MET A 24 18.12 30.69 9.47
CA MET A 24 17.09 29.97 8.71
C MET A 24 17.69 29.05 7.64
N ILE A 25 18.79 29.46 6.99
CA ILE A 25 19.54 28.66 6.02
C ILE A 25 20.23 27.48 6.74
N GLU A 26 20.97 27.77 7.80
CA GLU A 26 21.66 26.79 8.64
C GLU A 26 20.67 25.81 9.27
N GLY A 27 19.49 26.28 9.67
CA GLY A 27 18.38 25.50 10.21
C GLY A 27 17.56 24.72 9.17
N GLY A 28 17.75 24.97 7.87
CA GLY A 28 17.25 24.16 6.74
C GLY A 28 15.74 23.93 6.59
N GLY A 29 14.92 24.26 7.59
CA GLY A 29 13.47 24.07 7.59
C GLY A 29 12.73 25.39 7.63
N VAL A 30 12.42 25.89 6.43
CA VAL A 30 11.63 27.09 6.22
C VAL A 30 10.29 26.70 5.62
N SER A 31 9.22 27.36 6.02
CA SER A 31 7.92 27.21 5.39
C SER A 31 7.59 28.45 4.57
N LEU A 32 7.18 28.23 3.33
CA LEU A 32 6.58 29.24 2.46
C LEU A 32 5.08 29.31 2.74
N CYS A 33 4.56 30.51 2.99
CA CYS A 33 3.14 30.75 3.21
C CYS A 33 2.64 31.76 2.19
N LEU A 34 1.66 31.40 1.36
CA LEU A 34 1.04 32.33 0.42
C LEU A 34 0.26 33.43 1.16
N ASP A 35 0.12 34.59 0.54
CA ASP A 35 -0.66 35.73 1.05
C ASP A 35 -2.17 35.54 0.88
N THR A 36 -2.69 34.39 1.36
CA THR A 36 -4.13 34.14 1.38
C THR A 36 -4.57 33.66 2.76
N PRO A 37 -5.78 34.02 3.23
CA PRO A 37 -6.25 33.71 4.59
C PRO A 37 -6.29 32.20 4.92
N GLU A 38 -6.35 31.36 3.90
CA GLU A 38 -6.44 29.90 4.00
C GLU A 38 -5.11 29.19 3.64
N ALA A 39 -4.06 29.96 3.28
CA ALA A 39 -2.76 29.42 2.91
C ALA A 39 -2.13 28.64 4.06
N ARG A 40 -1.74 27.40 3.78
CA ARG A 40 -1.02 26.55 4.73
C ARG A 40 0.49 26.72 4.52
N PRO A 41 1.30 26.58 5.59
CA PRO A 41 2.76 26.62 5.46
C PRO A 41 3.25 25.40 4.67
N GLU A 42 4.04 25.64 3.64
CA GLU A 42 4.56 24.62 2.74
C GLU A 42 6.08 24.49 2.92
N PRO A 43 6.62 23.29 3.23
CA PRO A 43 8.02 23.13 3.57
C PRO A 43 8.91 23.29 2.32
N ILE A 44 9.89 24.20 2.43
CA ILE A 44 10.88 24.50 1.40
C ILE A 44 12.28 24.49 2.01
N VAL A 45 13.31 24.48 1.17
CA VAL A 45 14.69 24.67 1.61
C VAL A 45 15.15 26.06 1.21
N LEU A 46 15.54 26.87 2.19
CA LEU A 46 16.24 28.13 1.95
C LEU A 46 17.73 27.81 1.82
N MET A 47 18.27 27.97 0.61
CA MET A 47 19.57 27.42 0.22
C MET A 47 20.72 28.39 0.54
N GLU A 48 20.54 29.64 0.16
CA GLU A 48 21.55 30.68 0.30
C GLU A 48 20.88 32.06 0.26
N GLN A 49 21.62 33.05 0.74
CA GLN A 49 21.25 34.46 0.60
C GLN A 49 22.40 35.21 -0.07
N HIS A 50 22.05 36.13 -0.96
CA HIS A 50 22.95 37.18 -1.41
C HIS A 50 22.49 38.47 -0.75
N GLU A 51 23.25 38.93 0.25
CA GLU A 51 22.87 40.05 1.12
C GLU A 51 22.42 41.28 0.32
N GLY A 52 21.17 41.72 0.55
CA GLY A 52 20.61 42.89 -0.11
C GLY A 52 20.15 42.68 -1.55
N GLU A 53 20.37 41.50 -2.14
CA GLU A 53 20.03 41.20 -3.54
C GLU A 53 18.91 40.18 -3.67
N THR A 54 19.11 38.94 -3.20
CA THR A 54 18.16 37.85 -3.43
C THR A 54 18.24 36.76 -2.36
N LEU A 55 17.15 36.04 -2.17
CA LEU A 55 17.13 34.75 -1.47
C LEU A 55 16.96 33.64 -2.48
N VAL A 56 17.72 32.55 -2.31
CA VAL A 56 17.64 31.37 -3.19
C VAL A 56 17.03 30.21 -2.42
N MET A 57 16.03 29.59 -3.02
CA MET A 57 15.23 28.53 -2.40
C MET A 57 15.00 27.37 -3.38
N ASP A 58 14.95 26.15 -2.83
CA ASP A 58 14.57 24.95 -3.58
C ASP A 58 13.07 24.67 -3.36
N LEU A 59 12.29 24.79 -4.44
CA LEU A 59 10.85 24.54 -4.44
C LEU A 59 10.47 23.19 -5.07
N SER A 60 11.43 22.28 -5.26
CA SER A 60 11.18 20.99 -5.92
C SER A 60 10.14 20.12 -5.19
N SER A 61 10.02 20.26 -3.87
CA SER A 61 9.02 19.56 -3.05
C SER A 61 7.60 20.13 -3.17
N VAL A 62 7.48 21.35 -3.71
CA VAL A 62 6.23 22.13 -3.78
C VAL A 62 6.05 22.71 -5.18
N ASP A 63 6.49 21.97 -6.21
CA ASP A 63 6.47 22.38 -7.61
C ASP A 63 5.08 22.79 -8.12
N TYR A 64 4.02 22.22 -7.54
CA TYR A 64 2.63 22.60 -7.79
C TYR A 64 2.30 24.07 -7.44
N LEU A 65 3.10 24.73 -6.60
CA LEU A 65 2.97 26.16 -6.30
C LEU A 65 3.65 27.06 -7.34
N LEU A 66 4.60 26.53 -8.11
CA LEU A 66 5.42 27.33 -9.03
C LEU A 66 4.57 28.12 -10.00
N TYR A 67 3.56 27.48 -10.60
CA TYR A 67 2.66 28.16 -11.53
C TYR A 67 2.02 29.41 -10.89
N ARG A 68 1.57 29.31 -9.63
CA ARG A 68 0.94 30.42 -8.92
C ARG A 68 1.93 31.53 -8.58
N LEU A 69 3.12 31.16 -8.12
CA LEU A 69 4.19 32.11 -7.79
C LEU A 69 4.72 32.83 -9.05
N GLU A 70 4.84 32.13 -10.18
CA GLU A 70 5.19 32.69 -11.49
C GLU A 70 4.10 33.63 -12.03
N GLN A 71 2.83 33.45 -11.64
CA GLN A 71 1.75 34.40 -11.91
C GLN A 71 1.76 35.63 -10.98
N GLY A 72 2.77 35.75 -10.10
CA GLY A 72 2.97 36.92 -9.24
C GLY A 72 2.30 36.85 -7.87
N GLU A 73 1.85 35.66 -7.44
CA GLU A 73 1.30 35.49 -6.10
C GLU A 73 2.39 35.69 -5.03
N ARG A 74 2.11 36.52 -4.03
CA ARG A 74 3.07 36.87 -2.98
C ARG A 74 3.06 35.83 -1.86
N PHE A 75 4.20 35.72 -1.17
CA PHE A 75 4.37 34.78 -0.07
C PHE A 75 5.27 35.38 1.01
N PHE A 76 5.22 34.84 2.22
CA PHE A 76 6.23 35.11 3.24
C PHE A 76 6.89 33.80 3.70
N LEU A 77 8.12 33.93 4.17
CA LEU A 77 8.86 32.82 4.75
C LEU A 77 8.70 32.83 6.26
N ARG A 78 8.57 31.64 6.84
CA ARG A 78 8.54 31.42 8.28
C ARG A 78 9.55 30.36 8.66
N GLY A 79 10.37 30.62 9.67
CA GLY A 79 11.34 29.68 10.21
C GLY A 79 11.39 29.71 11.73
N GLN A 80 12.17 28.81 12.32
CA GLN A 80 12.50 28.85 13.73
C GLN A 80 14.00 28.75 13.94
N SER A 81 14.50 29.50 14.92
CA SER A 81 15.92 29.51 15.30
C SER A 81 16.04 29.78 16.79
N GLN A 82 16.68 28.87 17.53
CA GLN A 82 16.97 29.01 18.96
C GLN A 82 15.74 29.42 19.82
N GLY A 83 14.58 28.80 19.58
CA GLY A 83 13.33 29.10 20.29
C GLY A 83 12.62 30.39 19.87
N LYS A 84 13.11 31.07 18.82
CA LYS A 84 12.45 32.22 18.18
C LYS A 84 11.79 31.79 16.88
N VAL A 85 10.60 32.33 16.61
CA VAL A 85 9.92 32.22 15.31
C VAL A 85 10.29 33.44 14.49
N LEU A 86 10.83 33.21 13.30
CA LEU A 86 11.21 34.25 12.34
C LEU A 86 10.17 34.29 11.23
N ARG A 87 9.84 35.50 10.76
CA ARG A 87 8.92 35.73 9.64
C ARG A 87 9.40 36.88 8.77
N THR A 88 9.46 36.67 7.46
CA THR A 88 9.77 37.76 6.50
C THR A 88 8.51 38.58 6.19
N PRO A 89 8.66 39.79 5.61
CA PRO A 89 7.59 40.44 4.87
C PRO A 89 7.15 39.60 3.66
N LEU A 90 6.12 40.08 2.98
CA LEU A 90 5.68 39.49 1.71
C LEU A 90 6.74 39.72 0.62
N LEU A 91 7.22 38.64 0.04
CA LEU A 91 8.18 38.57 -1.03
C LEU A 91 7.48 38.19 -2.34
N ALA A 92 8.10 38.54 -3.45
CA ALA A 92 7.74 38.06 -4.78
C ALA A 92 8.85 37.15 -5.36
N LEU A 93 8.43 36.19 -6.20
CA LEU A 93 9.34 35.36 -6.98
C LEU A 93 9.95 36.19 -8.12
N THR A 94 11.27 36.20 -8.23
CA THR A 94 12.00 37.01 -9.23
C THR A 94 12.55 36.16 -10.38
N GLU A 95 12.99 34.93 -10.11
CA GLU A 95 13.55 34.03 -11.13
C GLU A 95 13.28 32.56 -10.78
N THR A 96 13.09 31.72 -11.80
CA THR A 96 12.99 30.25 -11.65
C THR A 96 13.93 29.58 -12.63
N ARG A 97 14.76 28.66 -12.13
CA ARG A 97 15.71 27.87 -12.91
C ARG A 97 15.47 26.39 -12.69
N ARG A 98 15.40 25.65 -13.79
CA ARG A 98 15.31 24.18 -13.77
C ARG A 98 16.67 23.58 -14.10
N SER A 99 17.24 22.84 -13.15
CA SER A 99 18.52 22.15 -13.35
C SER A 99 18.50 20.78 -12.67
N GLY A 100 18.84 19.72 -13.41
CA GLY A 100 18.93 18.36 -12.85
C GLY A 100 17.65 17.82 -12.22
N GLY A 101 16.48 18.32 -12.62
CA GLY A 101 15.18 17.96 -12.02
C GLY A 101 14.80 18.77 -10.77
N ARG A 102 15.61 19.76 -10.36
CA ARG A 102 15.27 20.69 -9.27
C ARG A 102 14.74 22.01 -9.80
N PHE A 103 13.87 22.63 -9.02
CA PHE A 103 13.33 23.97 -9.23
C PHE A 103 13.95 24.95 -8.24
N LEU A 104 15.04 25.59 -8.68
CA LEU A 104 15.72 26.63 -7.90
C LEU A 104 15.08 27.98 -8.20
N CYS A 105 14.64 28.65 -7.16
CA CYS A 105 13.80 29.82 -7.21
C CYS A 105 14.47 30.97 -6.46
N CYS A 106 14.43 32.17 -7.04
CA CYS A 106 14.94 33.39 -6.44
C CYS A 106 13.78 34.28 -5.99
N SER A 107 13.93 34.97 -4.85
CA SER A 107 13.01 36.00 -4.40
C SER A 107 13.71 37.32 -4.12
N GLU A 108 12.94 38.37 -3.90
CA GLU A 108 13.45 39.61 -3.31
C GLU A 108 14.14 39.36 -1.96
N TYR A 109 15.15 40.19 -1.64
CA TYR A 109 15.76 40.22 -0.32
C TYR A 109 14.90 41.04 0.65
N PRO A 110 14.56 40.55 1.86
CA PRO A 110 13.67 41.25 2.77
C PRO A 110 14.32 42.50 3.38
N ASP A 111 13.54 43.57 3.51
CA ASP A 111 13.92 44.82 4.19
C ASP A 111 13.82 44.73 5.73
N SER A 112 13.15 43.70 6.22
CA SER A 112 12.87 43.48 7.63
C SER A 112 12.60 42.00 7.94
N VAL A 113 12.75 41.58 9.19
CA VAL A 113 12.36 40.26 9.69
C VAL A 113 11.67 40.41 11.03
N ASP A 114 10.49 39.82 11.17
CA ASP A 114 9.70 39.78 12.39
C ASP A 114 10.12 38.58 13.26
N VAL A 115 10.36 38.82 14.54
CA VAL A 115 10.88 37.84 15.50
C VAL A 115 9.91 37.68 16.67
N LEU A 116 9.42 36.47 16.92
CA LEU A 116 8.57 36.14 18.07
C LEU A 116 9.27 35.15 19.00
N GLN A 117 9.37 35.49 20.28
CA GLN A 117 10.00 34.62 21.29
C GLN A 117 8.94 33.74 21.97
N ARG A 118 9.00 32.41 21.78
CA ARG A 118 8.06 31.47 22.44
C ARG A 118 8.72 30.76 23.62
N ARG A 119 7.99 30.67 24.74
CA ARG A 119 8.47 30.02 25.99
C ARG A 119 8.34 28.50 26.01
N GLU A 120 7.67 27.89 25.03
CA GLU A 120 7.57 26.43 24.87
C GLU A 120 7.61 26.05 23.38
N SER A 121 8.41 25.05 23.01
CA SER A 121 8.46 24.51 21.66
C SER A 121 7.17 23.78 21.32
N TYR A 122 6.69 23.96 20.10
CA TYR A 122 5.49 23.28 19.60
C TYR A 122 5.71 21.76 19.57
N ARG A 123 4.71 20.99 20.04
CA ARG A 123 4.70 19.52 20.05
C ARG A 123 3.75 18.98 19.01
N ALA A 124 4.28 18.22 18.04
CA ALA A 124 3.49 17.51 17.05
C ALA A 124 3.04 16.14 17.61
N GLU A 125 1.74 15.91 17.68
CA GLU A 125 1.15 14.66 18.19
C GLU A 125 0.95 13.63 17.07
N LEU A 126 1.38 12.38 17.31
CA LEU A 126 1.15 11.26 16.39
C LEU A 126 -0.28 10.73 16.56
N ARG A 127 -1.02 10.66 15.45
CA ARG A 127 -2.40 10.14 15.43
C ARG A 127 -2.43 8.63 15.14
N MET A 128 -3.59 8.02 15.37
CA MET A 128 -3.84 6.61 15.03
C MET A 128 -3.46 6.31 13.57
N GLY A 129 -2.47 5.42 13.37
CA GLY A 129 -1.93 5.05 12.05
C GLY A 129 -0.56 5.66 11.73
N MET A 130 -0.09 6.64 12.51
CA MET A 130 1.26 7.19 12.45
C MET A 130 2.14 6.47 13.47
N VAL A 131 2.81 5.40 13.05
CA VAL A 131 3.65 4.57 13.93
C VAL A 131 5.11 4.95 13.72
N VAL A 132 5.76 5.47 14.75
CA VAL A 132 7.21 5.67 14.80
C VAL A 132 7.73 4.86 15.98
N SER A 133 8.53 3.84 15.67
CA SER A 133 9.12 2.98 16.69
C SER A 133 10.24 3.73 17.39
N ALA A 134 10.38 3.54 18.69
CA ALA A 134 11.45 4.13 19.48
C ALA A 134 12.15 3.04 20.29
N THR A 135 13.47 3.09 20.39
CA THR A 135 14.23 2.19 21.27
C THR A 135 15.10 3.03 22.20
N VAL A 136 14.97 2.80 23.51
CA VAL A 136 15.75 3.47 24.55
C VAL A 136 16.84 2.53 25.04
N TYR A 137 18.09 2.97 25.05
CA TYR A 137 19.23 2.22 25.56
C TYR A 137 19.76 2.90 26.84
N GLY A 138 19.81 2.15 27.94
CA GLY A 138 20.43 2.57 29.22
C GLY A 138 21.92 2.21 29.27
N ALA A 139 22.50 2.03 30.48
CA ALA A 139 23.90 1.64 30.62
C ALA A 139 24.21 0.19 30.19
N GLY A 140 23.18 -0.66 30.03
CA GLY A 140 23.30 -2.01 29.46
C GLY A 140 23.05 -2.05 27.94
N GLU A 141 23.52 -3.11 27.27
CA GLU A 141 23.35 -3.28 25.81
C GLU A 141 21.91 -3.65 25.38
N GLU A 142 21.03 -4.07 26.30
CA GLU A 142 19.64 -4.39 25.98
C GLU A 142 18.77 -3.12 25.92
N GLY A 143 18.25 -2.83 24.73
CA GLY A 143 17.35 -1.69 24.50
C GLY A 143 15.89 -2.00 24.80
N ALA A 144 15.16 -1.02 25.34
CA ALA A 144 13.73 -1.09 25.58
C ALA A 144 12.94 -0.53 24.39
N PRO A 145 12.17 -1.35 23.64
CA PRO A 145 11.37 -0.89 22.52
C PRO A 145 10.07 -0.21 23.00
N GLY A 146 9.60 0.77 22.24
CA GLY A 146 8.38 1.52 22.47
C GLY A 146 7.93 2.30 21.25
N GLU A 147 6.98 3.21 21.45
CA GLU A 147 6.39 4.02 20.37
C GLU A 147 6.39 5.51 20.73
N LEU A 148 6.68 6.34 19.72
CA LEU A 148 6.59 7.80 19.83
C LEU A 148 5.13 8.27 19.87
N ARG A 149 4.83 9.20 20.78
CA ARG A 149 3.49 9.80 20.93
C ARG A 149 3.44 11.27 20.57
N ASP A 150 4.48 12.02 20.92
CA ASP A 150 4.69 13.39 20.46
C ASP A 150 6.16 13.69 20.27
N LEU A 151 6.46 14.70 19.45
CA LEU A 151 7.80 15.20 19.18
C LEU A 151 7.80 16.74 19.15
N SER A 152 8.78 17.37 19.80
CA SER A 152 9.14 18.78 19.62
C SER A 152 10.63 18.94 19.39
N GLN A 153 11.06 20.18 19.17
CA GLN A 153 12.47 20.54 19.03
C GLN A 153 13.31 20.18 20.28
N ASP A 154 12.70 20.24 21.48
CA ASP A 154 13.42 20.04 22.75
C ASP A 154 13.27 18.62 23.34
N GLY A 155 12.40 17.78 22.79
CA GLY A 155 12.14 16.45 23.35
C GLY A 155 10.95 15.71 22.76
N CYS A 156 10.60 14.59 23.39
CA CYS A 156 9.51 13.73 22.93
C CYS A 156 8.81 12.99 24.09
N GLN A 157 7.63 12.43 23.81
CA GLN A 157 6.96 11.48 24.71
C GLN A 157 6.91 10.10 24.07
N LEU A 158 7.25 9.06 24.84
CA LEU A 158 7.20 7.66 24.43
C LEU A 158 6.21 6.85 25.27
N GLU A 159 5.62 5.83 24.67
CA GLU A 159 5.00 4.70 25.37
C GLU A 159 5.91 3.47 25.32
N LEU A 160 6.24 2.94 26.49
CA LEU A 160 7.13 1.80 26.70
C LEU A 160 6.39 0.69 27.48
N PRO A 161 6.77 -0.59 27.35
CA PRO A 161 6.25 -1.65 28.20
C PRO A 161 6.72 -1.48 29.65
N LEU A 162 5.95 -1.99 30.63
CA LEU A 162 6.35 -1.92 32.05
C LEU A 162 7.71 -2.58 32.35
N THR A 163 8.14 -3.54 31.52
CA THR A 163 9.48 -4.15 31.61
C THR A 163 10.62 -3.15 31.38
N ALA A 164 10.36 -2.01 30.74
CA ALA A 164 11.34 -0.95 30.49
C ALA A 164 11.71 -0.15 31.75
N SER A 165 10.99 -0.31 32.87
CA SER A 165 11.30 0.41 34.12
C SER A 165 12.71 0.14 34.65
N GLY A 166 13.30 -1.02 34.36
CA GLY A 166 14.69 -1.32 34.73
C GLY A 166 15.71 -0.43 34.02
N VAL A 167 15.53 -0.20 32.72
CA VAL A 167 16.39 0.68 31.89
C VAL A 167 16.30 2.14 32.33
N LEU A 168 15.15 2.55 32.89
CA LEU A 168 14.87 3.92 33.30
C LEU A 168 15.26 4.24 34.75
N ALA A 169 15.68 3.24 35.53
CA ALA A 169 16.07 3.41 36.93
C ALA A 169 17.34 4.27 37.10
N GLU A 170 18.18 4.37 36.07
CA GLU A 170 19.42 5.16 36.02
C GLU A 170 19.20 6.58 35.45
N SER A 171 18.10 7.23 35.84
CA SER A 171 17.58 8.48 35.23
C SER A 171 18.47 9.74 35.28
N SER A 172 19.68 9.67 35.83
CA SER A 172 20.58 10.83 35.99
C SER A 172 21.50 11.09 34.81
N GLU A 173 21.74 10.11 33.93
CA GLU A 173 22.62 10.26 32.77
C GLU A 173 21.82 10.31 31.44
N PRO A 174 22.33 11.02 30.41
CA PRO A 174 21.72 11.01 29.09
C PRO A 174 21.74 9.60 28.48
N MET A 175 20.55 9.09 28.15
CA MET A 175 20.36 7.79 27.51
C MET A 175 20.35 7.94 26.00
N ARG A 176 20.75 6.89 25.29
CA ARG A 176 20.69 6.87 23.83
C ARG A 176 19.29 6.48 23.37
N LEU A 177 18.67 7.34 22.56
CA LEU A 177 17.34 7.16 22.00
C LEU A 177 17.43 7.03 20.48
N VAL A 178 16.84 5.97 19.94
CA VAL A 178 16.75 5.74 18.48
C VAL A 178 15.28 5.78 18.06
N LEU A 179 14.92 6.70 17.17
CA LEU A 179 13.62 6.78 16.51
C LEU A 179 13.72 6.15 15.12
N ALA A 180 12.77 5.29 14.77
CA ALA A 180 12.68 4.65 13.46
C ALA A 180 11.34 4.97 12.82
N PHE A 181 11.40 5.75 11.73
CA PHE A 181 10.24 6.13 10.93
C PHE A 181 9.88 5.03 9.93
N PRO A 182 8.60 4.95 9.49
CA PRO A 182 8.17 3.96 8.51
C PRO A 182 8.99 3.92 7.23
N ASP A 183 9.56 5.04 6.80
CA ASP A 183 10.35 5.17 5.56
C ASP A 183 11.79 4.69 5.70
N GLY A 184 12.13 4.15 6.86
CA GLY A 184 13.45 3.60 7.17
C GLY A 184 14.42 4.66 7.65
N THR A 185 13.99 5.93 7.72
CA THR A 185 14.75 6.97 8.40
C THR A 185 14.91 6.58 9.86
N GLN A 186 16.16 6.48 10.28
CA GLN A 186 16.55 6.30 11.67
C GLN A 186 17.19 7.58 12.18
N PHE A 187 16.84 7.98 13.39
CA PHE A 187 17.38 9.15 14.05
C PHE A 187 17.83 8.79 15.45
N GLU A 188 19.09 9.08 15.75
CA GLU A 188 19.70 8.82 17.06
C GLU A 188 19.99 10.14 17.78
N VAL A 189 19.61 10.20 19.05
CA VAL A 189 19.81 11.38 19.91
C VAL A 189 20.00 10.96 21.37
N HIS A 190 20.77 11.74 22.13
CA HIS A 190 20.87 11.56 23.58
C HIS A 190 19.73 12.31 24.28
N ALA A 191 19.10 11.67 25.25
CA ALA A 191 17.96 12.24 25.95
C ALA A 191 17.90 11.85 27.43
N ILE A 192 17.39 12.76 28.26
CA ILE A 192 17.24 12.58 29.70
C ILE A 192 15.75 12.39 30.01
N ALA A 193 15.39 11.33 30.72
CA ALA A 193 14.02 11.12 31.18
C ALA A 193 13.63 12.17 32.23
N ARG A 194 12.44 12.75 32.12
CA ARG A 194 11.97 13.85 32.99
C ARG A 194 10.77 13.47 33.84
N HIS A 195 9.78 12.83 33.24
CA HIS A 195 8.54 12.46 33.91
C HIS A 195 8.07 11.09 33.43
N GLN A 196 7.60 10.27 34.36
CA GLN A 196 7.14 8.91 34.12
C GLN A 196 5.74 8.75 34.69
N LYS A 197 4.82 8.19 33.92
CA LYS A 197 3.44 7.89 34.35
C LYS A 197 3.10 6.45 33.98
N MET A 198 2.76 5.65 34.99
CA MET A 198 2.32 4.28 34.80
C MET A 198 0.83 4.21 34.46
N ASP A 199 0.50 3.31 33.52
CA ASP A 199 -0.86 2.87 33.22
C ASP A 199 -0.98 1.37 33.59
N PRO A 200 -1.47 1.04 34.81
CA PRO A 200 -1.53 -0.33 35.29
C PRO A 200 -2.57 -1.20 34.56
N GLU A 201 -3.61 -0.61 33.96
CA GLU A 201 -4.63 -1.38 33.22
C GLU A 201 -4.13 -1.81 31.84
N ARG A 202 -3.30 -0.99 31.20
CA ARG A 202 -2.74 -1.28 29.86
C ARG A 202 -1.38 -1.95 29.89
N HIS A 203 -0.80 -2.14 31.08
CA HIS A 203 0.58 -2.61 31.27
C HIS A 203 1.63 -1.77 30.51
N LEU A 204 1.46 -0.44 30.50
CA LEU A 204 2.34 0.50 29.79
C LEU A 204 2.89 1.62 30.69
N LEU A 205 4.01 2.20 30.27
CA LEU A 205 4.67 3.34 30.89
C LEU A 205 4.78 4.48 29.88
N ARG A 206 4.26 5.66 30.23
CA ARG A 206 4.46 6.89 29.47
C ARG A 206 5.64 7.67 30.03
N VAL A 207 6.63 7.98 29.20
CA VAL A 207 7.85 8.68 29.62
C VAL A 207 8.13 9.86 28.72
N GLY A 208 8.36 11.02 29.33
CA GLY A 208 8.85 12.21 28.64
C GLY A 208 10.36 12.32 28.69
N PHE A 209 10.96 12.57 27.53
CA PHE A 209 12.40 12.75 27.34
C PHE A 209 12.70 14.19 26.90
N ARG A 210 13.80 14.74 27.40
CA ARG A 210 14.39 16.00 26.93
C ARG A 210 15.69 15.69 26.21
N PHE A 211 15.86 16.19 24.99
CA PHE A 211 17.08 15.98 24.23
C PHE A 211 18.26 16.73 24.86
N ALA A 212 19.47 16.17 24.75
CA ALA A 212 20.69 16.71 25.32
C ALA A 212 21.83 16.64 24.29
N GLY A 213 22.60 17.73 24.18
CA GLY A 213 23.81 17.78 23.33
C GLY A 213 23.53 17.63 21.83
N CYS A 214 22.39 18.12 21.34
CA CYS A 214 22.06 18.07 19.91
C CYS A 214 23.02 18.94 19.10
N THR A 215 23.50 18.42 17.97
CA THR A 215 24.19 19.24 16.96
C THR A 215 23.17 20.04 16.15
N SER A 216 23.63 21.09 15.47
CA SER A 216 22.77 21.86 14.56
C SER A 216 22.15 20.97 13.46
N GLU A 217 22.83 19.92 12.99
CA GLU A 217 22.26 18.95 12.05
C GLU A 217 21.12 18.12 12.67
N GLN A 218 21.28 17.67 13.91
CA GLN A 218 20.21 16.94 14.62
C GLN A 218 19.01 17.84 14.90
N GLU A 219 19.23 19.10 15.28
CA GLU A 219 18.16 20.08 15.47
C GLU A 219 17.33 20.29 14.20
N ARG A 220 17.98 20.34 13.03
CA ARG A 220 17.31 20.38 11.72
C ARG A 220 16.46 19.14 11.44
N GLN A 221 17.03 17.96 11.68
CA GLN A 221 16.34 16.69 11.45
C GLN A 221 15.10 16.58 12.34
N ILE A 222 15.22 16.95 13.62
CA ILE A 222 14.09 16.98 14.55
C ILE A 222 13.00 17.92 14.04
N TRP A 223 13.36 19.14 13.60
CA TRP A 223 12.39 20.08 13.08
C TRP A 223 11.68 19.57 11.82
N TYR A 224 12.42 18.99 10.88
CA TYR A 224 11.84 18.32 9.71
C TYR A 224 10.82 17.23 10.12
N PHE A 225 11.15 16.40 11.11
CA PHE A 225 10.22 15.39 11.62
C PHE A 225 8.97 16.00 12.25
N VAL A 226 9.10 17.08 13.04
CA VAL A 226 7.96 17.79 13.63
C VAL A 226 7.01 18.30 12.55
N CYS A 227 7.53 18.96 11.50
CA CYS A 227 6.72 19.45 10.38
C CYS A 227 6.02 18.32 9.63
N GLU A 228 6.71 17.20 9.38
CA GLU A 228 6.16 16.06 8.67
C GLU A 228 5.10 15.29 9.47
N ILE A 229 5.30 15.14 10.78
CA ILE A 229 4.27 14.62 11.70
C ILE A 229 3.06 15.55 11.69
N GLU A 230 3.24 16.85 11.77
CA GLU A 230 2.13 17.81 11.73
C GLU A 230 1.37 17.73 10.39
N ARG A 231 2.10 17.71 9.28
CA ARG A 231 1.53 17.60 7.93
C ARG A 231 0.70 16.33 7.79
N GLU A 232 1.23 15.20 8.24
CA GLU A 232 0.55 13.91 8.17
C GLU A 232 -0.65 13.85 9.14
N ALA A 233 -0.52 14.37 10.36
CA ALA A 233 -1.62 14.46 11.33
C ALA A 233 -2.76 15.36 10.82
N ALA A 234 -2.44 16.42 10.10
CA ALA A 234 -3.43 17.33 9.52
C ALA A 234 -4.25 16.71 8.38
N ARG A 235 -3.76 15.64 7.72
CA ARG A 235 -4.52 14.86 6.72
C ARG A 235 -5.68 14.08 7.31
N TYR A 236 -5.64 13.78 8.60
CA TYR A 236 -6.73 13.07 9.29
C TYR A 236 -7.92 13.95 9.71
N LYS A 237 -7.89 15.27 9.43
CA LYS A 237 -9.06 16.16 9.64
C LYS A 237 -9.99 16.11 8.41
N LYS A 238 -11.26 15.74 8.67
CA LYS A 238 -12.34 15.40 7.71
C LYS A 238 -12.67 16.44 6.61
N GLU A 239 -12.14 17.66 6.67
CA GLU A 239 -12.56 18.78 5.81
C GLU A 239 -11.57 19.13 4.68
N ALA A 240 -10.39 18.51 4.60
CA ALA A 240 -9.38 18.85 3.58
C ALA A 240 -8.72 17.61 2.96
N GLN A 241 -9.53 16.59 2.65
CA GLN A 241 -9.06 15.27 2.25
C GLN A 241 -8.58 15.19 0.79
N GLU A 242 -8.82 16.23 -0.01
CA GLU A 242 -8.58 16.20 -1.48
C GLU A 242 -7.23 16.80 -1.93
N GLU A 243 -6.51 17.59 -1.11
CA GLU A 243 -5.37 18.39 -1.62
C GLU A 243 -3.97 18.07 -1.04
N ARG A 244 -3.84 17.31 0.06
CA ARG A 244 -2.53 17.14 0.73
C ARG A 244 -1.78 15.87 0.33
N GLN A 245 -0.57 16.05 -0.20
CA GLN A 245 0.39 14.95 -0.43
C GLN A 245 0.84 14.31 0.90
N PRO A 246 1.01 12.98 0.96
CA PRO A 246 1.46 12.26 2.16
C PRO A 246 2.91 12.57 2.52
N SER A 247 3.23 12.48 3.81
CA SER A 247 4.60 12.61 4.31
C SER A 247 5.52 11.48 3.80
N PRO A 248 6.74 11.78 3.30
CA PRO A 248 7.72 10.77 2.96
C PRO A 248 8.24 10.02 4.19
N LEU A 249 8.26 10.61 5.40
CA LEU A 249 8.66 9.90 6.63
C LEU A 249 7.74 8.73 6.99
N PHE A 250 6.47 8.87 6.61
CA PHE A 250 5.46 7.84 6.78
C PHE A 250 5.23 7.02 5.49
N ALA A 251 6.07 7.23 4.45
CA ALA A 251 6.19 6.29 3.34
C ALA A 251 7.00 5.06 3.82
N GLN A 252 7.11 3.99 3.04
CA GLN A 252 7.94 2.83 3.42
C GLN A 252 9.27 2.84 2.65
N PRO A 253 10.39 2.36 3.23
CA PRO A 253 11.73 2.43 2.65
C PRO A 253 11.83 1.47 1.47
N GLY A 254 12.05 1.97 0.26
CA GLY A 254 12.37 1.13 -0.89
C GLY A 254 13.84 0.72 -0.90
N LYS A 255 14.16 -0.56 -0.73
CA LYS A 255 15.47 -1.14 -1.08
C LYS A 255 15.78 -0.84 -2.56
N ARG A 256 16.88 -0.14 -2.84
CA ARG A 256 17.50 -0.10 -4.18
C ARG A 256 18.00 -1.51 -4.53
N VAL A 257 17.39 -2.15 -5.51
CA VAL A 257 17.97 -3.29 -6.25
C VAL A 257 18.12 -2.86 -7.71
N PRO A 258 19.29 -3.07 -8.37
CA PRO A 258 19.46 -2.76 -9.78
C PRO A 258 18.68 -3.77 -10.63
N ASN A 259 17.85 -3.28 -11.56
CA ASN A 259 17.11 -4.07 -12.56
C ASN A 259 16.22 -5.21 -12.02
N GLY A 260 15.16 -4.85 -11.32
CA GLY A 260 14.02 -5.73 -11.04
C GLY A 260 12.87 -4.91 -10.46
N GLU A 261 11.70 -5.01 -11.09
CA GLU A 261 10.41 -4.36 -10.78
C GLU A 261 10.27 -3.79 -9.35
N GLN A 262 10.31 -2.46 -9.23
CA GLN A 262 9.91 -1.74 -8.03
C GLN A 262 8.40 -1.95 -7.80
N VAL A 263 8.02 -2.43 -6.61
CA VAL A 263 6.61 -2.37 -6.14
C VAL A 263 6.27 -0.90 -5.86
N GLY A 264 6.01 -0.15 -6.94
CA GLY A 264 5.63 1.25 -6.91
C GLY A 264 4.19 1.43 -6.43
N ARG A 265 3.84 2.67 -6.06
CA ARG A 265 2.42 3.06 -5.97
C ARG A 265 1.72 2.59 -7.24
N ARG A 266 0.80 1.64 -7.11
CA ARG A 266 0.00 1.15 -8.23
C ARG A 266 -0.69 2.35 -8.88
N ASP A 267 -0.39 2.62 -10.14
CA ASP A 267 -1.12 3.64 -10.88
C ASP A 267 -2.52 3.12 -11.17
N ILE A 268 -3.44 3.40 -10.24
CA ILE A 268 -4.84 2.98 -10.29
C ILE A 268 -5.49 3.45 -11.60
N ARG A 269 -4.98 4.49 -12.27
CA ARG A 269 -5.56 4.98 -13.52
C ARG A 269 -5.32 4.04 -14.70
N ARG A 270 -4.33 3.12 -14.64
CA ARG A 270 -3.99 2.18 -15.72
C ARG A 270 -4.94 0.98 -15.83
N TYR A 271 -5.69 0.65 -14.78
CA TYR A 271 -6.63 -0.48 -14.81
C TYR A 271 -7.88 -0.14 -15.62
N ALA A 272 -8.28 -1.08 -16.46
CA ALA A 272 -9.33 -0.94 -17.48
C ALA A 272 -10.66 -0.42 -16.94
N THR A 273 -11.16 -0.99 -15.84
CA THR A 273 -12.52 -0.74 -15.35
C THR A 273 -12.51 -0.11 -13.95
N PRO A 274 -13.56 0.66 -13.59
CA PRO A 274 -13.75 1.13 -12.21
C PRO A 274 -13.76 -0.01 -11.18
N MET A 275 -14.32 -1.16 -11.56
CA MET A 275 -14.32 -2.36 -10.72
C MET A 275 -12.89 -2.86 -10.49
N ALA A 276 -12.06 -2.98 -11.53
CA ALA A 276 -10.65 -3.35 -11.40
C ALA A 276 -9.89 -2.42 -10.46
N ARG A 277 -10.09 -1.10 -10.55
CA ARG A 277 -9.50 -0.10 -9.64
C ARG A 277 -9.88 -0.32 -8.17
N ARG A 278 -11.06 -0.87 -7.90
CA ARG A 278 -11.51 -1.21 -6.54
C ARG A 278 -10.93 -2.53 -6.06
N VAL A 279 -10.76 -3.51 -6.95
CA VAL A 279 -10.12 -4.81 -6.68
C VAL A 279 -8.62 -4.64 -6.42
N VAL A 280 -7.96 -3.67 -7.06
CA VAL A 280 -6.54 -3.34 -6.84
C VAL A 280 -6.19 -3.05 -5.38
N LYS A 281 -7.14 -2.55 -4.59
CA LYS A 281 -6.91 -2.35 -3.15
C LYS A 281 -6.76 -3.69 -2.39
N VAL A 282 -7.44 -4.74 -2.85
CA VAL A 282 -7.27 -6.11 -2.36
C VAL A 282 -5.93 -6.67 -2.84
N ALA A 283 -5.57 -6.42 -4.10
CA ALA A 283 -4.26 -6.83 -4.63
C ALA A 283 -3.10 -6.22 -3.83
N ALA A 284 -3.21 -4.94 -3.47
CA ALA A 284 -2.23 -4.26 -2.63
C ALA A 284 -2.08 -4.86 -1.23
N TYR A 285 -3.18 -5.29 -0.63
CA TYR A 285 -3.13 -6.03 0.61
C TYR A 285 -2.41 -7.37 0.44
N LEU A 286 -2.75 -8.16 -0.58
CA LEU A 286 -2.14 -9.49 -0.77
C LEU A 286 -0.64 -9.42 -1.08
N ASP A 287 -0.23 -8.43 -1.86
CA ASP A 287 1.17 -8.15 -2.16
C ASP A 287 1.95 -7.76 -0.90
N ALA A 288 1.37 -6.91 -0.05
CA ALA A 288 1.95 -6.61 1.27
C ALA A 288 2.00 -7.85 2.16
N GLN A 289 0.96 -8.69 2.17
CA GLN A 289 0.96 -9.95 2.93
C GLN A 289 2.02 -10.93 2.44
N LEU A 290 2.25 -11.01 1.13
CA LEU A 290 3.32 -11.82 0.56
C LEU A 290 4.68 -11.42 1.16
N LEU A 291 4.96 -10.11 1.23
CA LEU A 291 6.19 -9.61 1.86
C LEU A 291 6.24 -9.90 3.36
N MET A 292 5.15 -9.67 4.10
CA MET A 292 5.07 -9.94 5.54
C MET A 292 5.31 -11.42 5.86
N LEU A 293 4.74 -12.33 5.07
CA LEU A 293 4.94 -13.77 5.19
C LEU A 293 6.42 -14.13 5.03
N THR A 294 7.12 -13.56 4.03
CA THR A 294 8.56 -13.81 3.84
C THR A 294 9.43 -13.29 4.98
N GLN A 295 8.94 -12.31 5.75
CA GLN A 295 9.59 -11.79 6.96
C GLN A 295 9.26 -12.60 8.21
N GLY A 296 8.44 -13.66 8.07
CA GLY A 296 8.06 -14.54 9.16
C GLY A 296 6.88 -14.03 9.99
N HIS A 297 6.18 -12.99 9.54
CA HIS A 297 4.94 -12.54 10.16
C HIS A 297 3.75 -13.43 9.79
N ASP A 298 2.73 -13.43 10.64
CA ASP A 298 1.46 -14.09 10.38
C ASP A 298 0.57 -13.23 9.47
N VAL A 299 -0.44 -13.85 8.86
CA VAL A 299 -1.42 -13.13 8.03
C VAL A 299 -2.20 -12.16 8.91
N ASP A 300 -2.34 -10.90 8.46
CA ASP A 300 -3.13 -9.90 9.18
C ASP A 300 -4.63 -10.28 9.15
N SER A 301 -5.09 -10.86 10.25
CA SER A 301 -6.47 -11.31 10.46
C SER A 301 -7.53 -10.24 10.18
N ARG A 302 -7.27 -8.99 10.61
CA ARG A 302 -8.24 -7.89 10.47
C ARG A 302 -8.32 -7.42 9.02
N GLN A 303 -7.17 -7.28 8.36
CA GLN A 303 -7.12 -6.88 6.96
C GLN A 303 -7.63 -7.98 6.04
N LEU A 304 -7.35 -9.26 6.33
CA LEU A 304 -7.92 -10.38 5.59
C LEU A 304 -9.45 -10.36 5.64
N SER A 305 -10.01 -10.19 6.84
CA SER A 305 -11.46 -10.08 7.04
C SER A 305 -12.06 -8.95 6.21
N ARG A 306 -11.46 -7.75 6.28
CA ARG A 306 -11.92 -6.56 5.56
C ARG A 306 -11.86 -6.74 4.04
N ASN A 307 -10.80 -7.34 3.53
CA ASN A 307 -10.64 -7.56 2.09
C ASN A 307 -11.56 -8.68 1.58
N ALA A 308 -11.83 -9.70 2.39
CA ALA A 308 -12.86 -10.69 2.06
C ALA A 308 -14.26 -10.06 1.99
N ASP A 309 -14.63 -9.24 2.99
CA ASP A 309 -15.89 -8.48 2.97
C ASP A 309 -15.98 -7.54 1.74
N ARG A 310 -14.85 -6.94 1.34
CA ARG A 310 -14.78 -6.10 0.15
C ARG A 310 -15.10 -6.89 -1.12
N ILE A 311 -14.52 -8.08 -1.32
CA ILE A 311 -14.81 -8.92 -2.49
C ILE A 311 -16.29 -9.36 -2.51
N LEU A 312 -16.83 -9.74 -1.35
CA LEU A 312 -18.26 -10.03 -1.19
C LEU A 312 -19.14 -8.85 -1.63
N GLN A 313 -18.84 -7.64 -1.13
CA GLN A 313 -19.59 -6.44 -1.48
C GLN A 313 -19.50 -6.14 -2.99
N LEU A 314 -18.31 -6.26 -3.58
CA LEU A 314 -18.14 -6.03 -5.02
C LEU A 314 -18.92 -7.06 -5.87
N HIS A 315 -19.02 -8.30 -5.39
CA HIS A 315 -19.78 -9.37 -6.05
C HIS A 315 -21.29 -9.11 -5.98
N GLU A 316 -21.78 -8.67 -4.82
CA GLU A 316 -23.19 -8.29 -4.61
C GLU A 316 -23.59 -7.05 -5.41
N GLU A 317 -22.67 -6.10 -5.60
CA GLU A 317 -22.91 -4.89 -6.40
C GLU A 317 -22.98 -5.17 -7.91
N ASP A 318 -21.99 -5.90 -8.46
CA ASP A 318 -21.96 -6.28 -9.88
C ASP A 318 -21.06 -7.50 -10.11
N ARG A 319 -21.67 -8.69 -10.03
CA ARG A 319 -21.04 -9.99 -10.26
C ARG A 319 -20.22 -10.03 -11.56
N GLU A 320 -20.82 -9.62 -12.67
CA GLU A 320 -20.20 -9.73 -13.99
C GLU A 320 -19.01 -8.80 -14.13
N ALA A 321 -19.14 -7.56 -13.65
CA ALA A 321 -18.04 -6.62 -13.63
C ALA A 321 -16.87 -7.10 -12.75
N LEU A 322 -17.16 -7.78 -11.63
CA LEU A 322 -16.11 -8.35 -10.77
C LEU A 322 -15.37 -9.50 -11.45
N LEU A 323 -16.10 -10.40 -12.12
CA LEU A 323 -15.51 -11.49 -12.92
C LEU A 323 -14.62 -10.94 -14.05
N PHE A 324 -15.06 -9.89 -14.74
CA PHE A 324 -14.23 -9.25 -15.75
C PHE A 324 -13.02 -8.54 -15.12
N ALA A 325 -13.21 -7.84 -13.99
CA ALA A 325 -12.16 -7.12 -13.30
C ALA A 325 -11.00 -8.02 -12.82
N SER A 326 -11.26 -9.29 -12.48
CA SER A 326 -10.18 -10.22 -12.11
C SER A 326 -9.23 -10.53 -13.27
N ARG A 327 -9.63 -10.26 -14.52
CA ARG A 327 -8.77 -10.38 -15.72
C ARG A 327 -7.97 -9.11 -16.01
N CYS A 328 -8.30 -7.99 -15.37
CA CYS A 328 -7.66 -6.69 -15.58
C CYS A 328 -6.48 -6.44 -14.64
N LEU A 329 -5.90 -7.47 -14.03
CA LEU A 329 -4.87 -7.39 -12.98
C LEU A 329 -3.49 -7.85 -13.46
N SER A 330 -3.19 -7.73 -14.76
CA SER A 330 -1.94 -8.24 -15.33
C SER A 330 -0.68 -7.56 -14.77
N MET A 331 -0.80 -6.34 -14.26
CA MET A 331 0.27 -5.62 -13.55
C MET A 331 0.54 -6.15 -12.14
N GLU A 332 -0.34 -7.00 -11.60
CA GLU A 332 -0.15 -7.57 -10.27
C GLU A 332 0.72 -8.82 -10.31
N PRO A 333 1.46 -9.11 -9.21
CA PRO A 333 2.19 -10.35 -9.08
C PRO A 333 1.30 -11.57 -9.32
N LEU A 334 1.90 -12.59 -9.91
CA LEU A 334 1.17 -13.79 -10.35
C LEU A 334 0.37 -14.47 -9.22
N LEU A 335 0.96 -14.60 -8.03
CA LEU A 335 0.29 -15.19 -6.86
C LEU A 335 -0.90 -14.33 -6.39
N VAL A 336 -0.77 -13.00 -6.50
CA VAL A 336 -1.81 -12.04 -6.09
C VAL A 336 -3.02 -12.13 -7.03
N ARG A 337 -2.80 -12.03 -8.35
CA ARG A 337 -3.90 -12.10 -9.32
C ARG A 337 -4.54 -13.49 -9.36
N HIS A 338 -3.76 -14.57 -9.17
CA HIS A 338 -4.28 -15.93 -9.05
C HIS A 338 -5.18 -16.08 -7.81
N GLY A 339 -4.72 -15.63 -6.63
CA GLY A 339 -5.52 -15.67 -5.41
C GLY A 339 -6.84 -14.91 -5.53
N ILE A 340 -6.82 -13.72 -6.15
CA ILE A 340 -8.04 -12.94 -6.41
C ILE A 340 -8.98 -13.69 -7.37
N ALA A 341 -8.46 -14.20 -8.48
CA ALA A 341 -9.27 -14.90 -9.47
C ALA A 341 -9.91 -16.16 -8.88
N VAL A 342 -9.15 -16.96 -8.11
CA VAL A 342 -9.66 -18.13 -7.38
C VAL A 342 -10.73 -17.73 -6.38
N ALA A 343 -10.51 -16.70 -5.56
CA ALA A 343 -11.49 -16.24 -4.58
C ALA A 343 -12.81 -15.79 -5.22
N VAL A 344 -12.74 -15.02 -6.32
CA VAL A 344 -13.91 -14.52 -7.05
C VAL A 344 -14.69 -15.66 -7.70
N HIS A 345 -14.00 -16.60 -8.38
CA HIS A 345 -14.66 -17.71 -9.05
C HIS A 345 -15.23 -18.74 -8.05
N LEU A 346 -14.55 -18.98 -6.93
CA LEU A 346 -15.08 -19.82 -5.86
C LEU A 346 -16.34 -19.21 -5.24
N LEU A 347 -16.31 -17.92 -4.89
CA LEU A 347 -17.47 -17.20 -4.38
C LEU A 347 -18.67 -17.34 -5.32
N ASP A 348 -18.42 -17.15 -6.62
CA ASP A 348 -19.48 -17.22 -7.62
C ASP A 348 -20.02 -18.64 -7.86
N LEU A 349 -19.14 -19.65 -7.77
CA LEU A 349 -19.51 -21.05 -7.96
C LEU A 349 -20.32 -21.61 -6.79
N VAL A 350 -20.00 -21.23 -5.55
CA VAL A 350 -20.74 -21.72 -4.37
C VAL A 350 -22.13 -21.08 -4.25
N GLY A 351 -22.29 -19.87 -4.80
CA GLY A 351 -23.57 -19.20 -4.93
C GLY A 351 -24.14 -18.63 -3.62
N GLU A 352 -25.24 -17.89 -3.74
CA GLU A 352 -25.82 -17.07 -2.65
C GLU A 352 -26.52 -17.88 -1.56
N ASN A 353 -26.90 -19.13 -1.83
CA ASN A 353 -27.53 -20.03 -0.86
C ASN A 353 -26.59 -20.43 0.29
N VAL A 354 -25.29 -20.18 0.15
CA VAL A 354 -24.30 -20.41 1.20
C VAL A 354 -24.32 -19.23 2.18
N PRO A 355 -24.35 -19.47 3.51
CA PRO A 355 -24.34 -18.41 4.51
C PRO A 355 -23.20 -17.42 4.30
N ARG A 356 -23.47 -16.12 4.52
CA ARG A 356 -22.51 -15.05 4.24
C ARG A 356 -21.16 -15.26 4.93
N ASP A 357 -21.14 -15.71 6.18
CA ASP A 357 -19.90 -15.95 6.94
C ASP A 357 -19.07 -17.11 6.34
N VAL A 358 -19.75 -18.14 5.82
CA VAL A 358 -19.09 -19.24 5.10
C VAL A 358 -18.54 -18.74 3.77
N ARG A 359 -19.31 -17.94 3.01
CA ARG A 359 -18.82 -17.30 1.78
C ARG A 359 -17.61 -16.39 2.05
N LYS A 360 -17.63 -15.63 3.15
CA LYS A 360 -16.50 -14.80 3.60
C LYS A 360 -15.26 -15.62 3.89
N ALA A 361 -15.41 -16.74 4.61
CA ALA A 361 -14.32 -17.66 4.86
C ALA A 361 -13.76 -18.25 3.56
N ILE A 362 -14.63 -18.64 2.60
CA ILE A 362 -14.22 -19.18 1.29
C ILE A 362 -13.39 -18.14 0.52
N VAL A 363 -13.88 -16.89 0.45
CA VAL A 363 -13.17 -15.79 -0.20
C VAL A 363 -11.82 -15.56 0.46
N ALA A 364 -11.79 -15.46 1.79
CA ALA A 364 -10.57 -15.22 2.54
C ALA A 364 -9.52 -16.31 2.31
N SER A 365 -9.94 -17.57 2.37
CA SER A 365 -9.08 -18.71 2.07
C SER A 365 -8.61 -18.71 0.62
N GLY A 366 -9.49 -18.45 -0.35
CA GLY A 366 -9.12 -18.35 -1.76
C GLY A 366 -8.11 -17.23 -2.05
N LEU A 367 -8.25 -16.07 -1.39
CA LEU A 367 -7.34 -14.94 -1.55
C LEU A 367 -5.91 -15.28 -1.14
N VAL A 368 -5.73 -16.11 -0.11
CA VAL A 368 -4.41 -16.39 0.48
C VAL A 368 -3.85 -17.76 0.15
N HIS A 369 -4.64 -18.70 -0.40
CA HIS A 369 -4.30 -20.14 -0.49
C HIS A 369 -2.89 -20.42 -1.03
N ASP A 370 -2.43 -19.62 -1.97
CA ASP A 370 -1.17 -19.78 -2.67
C ASP A 370 -0.03 -18.88 -2.15
N LEU A 371 -0.29 -17.99 -1.19
CA LEU A 371 0.74 -17.09 -0.66
C LEU A 371 1.85 -17.84 0.08
N GLY A 372 1.57 -19.06 0.57
CA GLY A 372 2.58 -19.96 1.13
C GLY A 372 3.71 -20.28 0.15
N LYS A 373 3.49 -20.17 -1.17
CA LYS A 373 4.51 -20.40 -2.19
C LYS A 373 5.68 -19.42 -2.11
N ALA A 374 5.50 -18.29 -1.43
CA ALA A 374 6.58 -17.35 -1.12
C ALA A 374 7.56 -17.89 -0.07
N LEU A 375 7.11 -18.84 0.75
CA LEU A 375 7.86 -19.38 1.88
C LEU A 375 8.75 -20.56 1.50
N ILE A 376 8.61 -21.08 0.28
CA ILE A 376 9.40 -22.20 -0.24
C ILE A 376 10.49 -21.72 -1.22
N PRO A 377 11.57 -22.49 -1.41
CA PRO A 377 12.66 -22.11 -2.31
C PRO A 377 12.20 -21.87 -3.74
N GLN A 378 12.53 -20.69 -4.30
CA GLN A 378 12.09 -20.30 -5.64
C GLN A 378 12.66 -21.16 -6.78
N VAL A 379 13.73 -21.93 -6.50
CA VAL A 379 14.31 -22.90 -7.44
C VAL A 379 13.31 -23.99 -7.84
N VAL A 380 12.35 -24.32 -6.98
CA VAL A 380 11.30 -25.33 -7.26
C VAL A 380 10.45 -24.94 -8.47
N PHE A 381 10.21 -23.64 -8.67
CA PHE A 381 9.42 -23.13 -9.81
C PHE A 381 10.20 -23.03 -11.12
N LYS A 382 11.54 -23.19 -11.07
CA LYS A 382 12.44 -23.11 -12.23
C LYS A 382 12.92 -24.48 -12.70
N ALA A 383 12.52 -25.55 -12.02
CA ALA A 383 12.95 -26.91 -12.36
C ALA A 383 12.39 -27.32 -13.74
N PRO A 384 13.24 -27.80 -14.67
CA PRO A 384 12.80 -28.24 -16.00
C PRO A 384 11.95 -29.52 -15.94
N ASN A 385 12.18 -30.36 -14.91
CA ASN A 385 11.42 -31.58 -14.64
C ASN A 385 10.96 -31.59 -13.18
N PHE A 386 9.70 -31.94 -12.96
CA PHE A 386 9.08 -31.93 -11.63
C PHE A 386 9.25 -33.27 -10.92
N GLU A 387 10.45 -33.50 -10.37
CA GLU A 387 10.78 -34.70 -9.58
C GLU A 387 9.97 -34.81 -8.27
N PRO A 388 9.89 -36.00 -7.64
CA PRO A 388 9.17 -36.19 -6.37
C PRO A 388 9.64 -35.25 -5.24
N CYS A 389 10.92 -34.92 -5.18
CA CYS A 389 11.46 -33.96 -4.20
C CYS A 389 10.89 -32.54 -4.41
N HIS A 390 10.69 -32.11 -5.66
CA HIS A 390 10.05 -30.84 -5.99
C HIS A 390 8.56 -30.85 -5.61
N ARG A 391 7.87 -31.99 -5.76
CA ARG A 391 6.49 -32.15 -5.30
C ARG A 391 6.38 -32.02 -3.78
N HIS A 392 7.30 -32.64 -3.04
CA HIS A 392 7.33 -32.53 -1.59
C HIS A 392 7.59 -31.09 -1.12
N MET A 393 8.64 -30.44 -1.64
CA MET A 393 8.90 -29.03 -1.32
C MET A 393 7.74 -28.11 -1.74
N LEU A 394 7.08 -28.40 -2.86
CA LEU A 394 5.91 -27.64 -3.25
C LEU A 394 4.78 -27.85 -2.25
N SER A 395 4.51 -29.06 -1.78
CA SER A 395 3.39 -29.31 -0.85
C SER A 395 3.57 -28.63 0.52
N GLU A 396 4.80 -28.37 0.95
CA GLU A 396 5.10 -27.64 2.20
C GLU A 396 4.47 -26.23 2.24
N HIS A 397 4.22 -25.59 1.10
CA HIS A 397 3.62 -24.26 1.06
C HIS A 397 2.26 -24.21 1.79
N VAL A 398 1.52 -25.32 1.76
CA VAL A 398 0.19 -25.44 2.38
C VAL A 398 0.31 -25.41 3.89
N SER A 399 1.15 -26.27 4.48
CA SER A 399 1.33 -26.34 5.93
C SER A 399 1.99 -25.08 6.48
N LEU A 400 2.96 -24.52 5.75
CA LEU A 400 3.60 -23.25 6.09
C LEU A 400 2.58 -22.10 6.14
N LEU A 401 1.69 -21.99 5.15
CA LEU A 401 0.63 -20.98 5.16
C LEU A 401 -0.38 -21.21 6.29
N MET A 402 -0.84 -22.45 6.48
CA MET A 402 -1.80 -22.79 7.55
C MET A 402 -1.25 -22.41 8.94
N ALA A 403 0.06 -22.57 9.16
CA ALA A 403 0.71 -22.14 10.40
C ALA A 403 0.69 -20.61 10.62
N ARG A 404 0.53 -19.81 9.55
CA ARG A 404 0.46 -18.34 9.58
C ARG A 404 -0.96 -17.78 9.71
N LEU A 405 -1.97 -18.65 9.81
CA LEU A 405 -3.38 -18.26 9.96
C LEU A 405 -3.89 -18.36 11.41
N LYS A 406 -3.01 -18.66 12.38
CA LYS A 406 -3.39 -18.89 13.79
C LYS A 406 -4.13 -17.71 14.44
N THR A 407 -3.83 -16.49 14.01
CA THR A 407 -4.46 -15.24 14.50
C THR A 407 -5.84 -14.97 13.86
N CYS A 408 -6.22 -15.74 12.82
CA CYS A 408 -7.47 -15.59 12.09
C CYS A 408 -8.62 -16.37 12.73
N GLN A 409 -8.92 -16.13 14.01
CA GLN A 409 -9.92 -16.89 14.77
C GLN A 409 -11.35 -16.85 14.18
N TRP A 410 -11.67 -15.81 13.41
CA TRP A 410 -12.96 -15.68 12.71
C TRP A 410 -13.05 -16.57 11.46
N LEU A 411 -11.91 -17.01 10.92
CA LEU A 411 -11.85 -17.86 9.73
C LEU A 411 -12.22 -19.29 10.13
N SER A 412 -13.29 -19.81 9.53
CA SER A 412 -13.71 -21.19 9.77
C SER A 412 -12.58 -22.17 9.44
N ALA A 413 -12.14 -22.94 10.43
CA ALA A 413 -11.07 -23.92 10.28
C ALA A 413 -11.44 -25.00 9.24
N THR A 414 -12.72 -25.40 9.17
CA THR A 414 -13.18 -26.39 8.18
C THR A 414 -13.15 -25.85 6.76
N VAL A 415 -13.47 -24.57 6.58
CA VAL A 415 -13.37 -23.89 5.27
C VAL A 415 -11.92 -23.68 4.87
N ALA A 416 -11.07 -23.22 5.80
CA ALA A 416 -9.64 -23.06 5.53
C ALA A 416 -8.98 -24.39 5.18
N GLN A 417 -9.31 -25.48 5.89
CA GLN A 417 -8.81 -26.80 5.54
C GLN A 417 -9.29 -27.26 4.16
N ALA A 418 -10.55 -27.03 3.80
CA ALA A 418 -11.07 -27.41 2.49
C ALA A 418 -10.45 -26.61 1.34
N VAL A 419 -10.30 -25.30 1.49
CA VAL A 419 -9.86 -24.39 0.42
C VAL A 419 -8.34 -24.21 0.35
N ILE A 420 -7.63 -24.20 1.48
CA ILE A 420 -6.16 -24.06 1.50
C ILE A 420 -5.53 -25.44 1.55
N GLY A 421 -5.98 -26.28 2.49
CA GLY A 421 -5.49 -27.65 2.65
C GLY A 421 -5.82 -28.54 1.45
N GLY A 422 -7.07 -28.50 0.98
CA GLY A 422 -7.60 -29.48 0.03
C GLY A 422 -7.62 -29.08 -1.45
N ILE A 423 -7.30 -27.85 -1.82
CA ILE A 423 -7.44 -27.37 -3.21
C ILE A 423 -6.49 -28.07 -4.20
N ASN A 424 -5.36 -28.55 -3.69
CA ASN A 424 -4.36 -29.28 -4.46
C ASN A 424 -4.60 -30.81 -4.46
N GLU A 425 -5.60 -31.29 -3.73
CA GLU A 425 -5.95 -32.71 -3.68
C GLU A 425 -6.65 -33.16 -4.97
N ARG A 426 -6.51 -34.44 -5.32
CA ARG A 426 -7.06 -35.04 -6.55
C ARG A 426 -7.74 -36.36 -6.21
N LEU A 427 -8.83 -36.68 -6.89
CA LEU A 427 -9.65 -37.85 -6.55
C LEU A 427 -8.88 -39.20 -6.62
N ASP A 428 -7.81 -39.27 -7.41
CA ASP A 428 -6.93 -40.43 -7.56
C ASP A 428 -5.77 -40.47 -6.55
N GLY A 429 -5.69 -39.52 -5.61
CA GLY A 429 -4.60 -39.42 -4.63
C GLY A 429 -3.29 -38.85 -5.19
N SER A 430 -3.26 -38.40 -6.46
CA SER A 430 -2.08 -37.77 -7.05
C SER A 430 -1.82 -36.33 -6.55
N GLY A 431 -2.78 -35.78 -5.79
CA GLY A 431 -2.72 -34.46 -5.19
C GLY A 431 -1.87 -34.39 -3.92
N TYR A 432 -1.91 -33.24 -3.26
CA TYR A 432 -1.13 -32.94 -2.06
C TYR A 432 -1.88 -31.90 -1.20
N PRO A 433 -1.53 -31.72 0.10
CA PRO A 433 -0.40 -32.31 0.83
C PRO A 433 -0.62 -33.73 1.36
N ASP A 434 -1.87 -34.15 1.55
CA ASP A 434 -2.23 -35.38 2.27
C ASP A 434 -2.46 -36.57 1.31
N GLY A 435 -2.65 -36.32 0.01
CA GLY A 435 -2.85 -37.37 -0.99
C GLY A 435 -4.21 -38.05 -0.85
N LEU A 436 -5.23 -37.27 -0.48
CA LEU A 436 -6.58 -37.74 -0.22
C LEU A 436 -7.23 -38.32 -1.48
N THR A 437 -8.14 -39.26 -1.32
CA THR A 437 -8.83 -39.93 -2.45
C THR A 437 -10.33 -39.73 -2.39
N GLY A 438 -10.99 -39.71 -3.54
CA GLY A 438 -12.45 -39.85 -3.69
C GLY A 438 -13.32 -39.14 -2.64
N SER A 439 -13.84 -39.92 -1.69
CA SER A 439 -14.75 -39.50 -0.62
C SER A 439 -14.08 -38.71 0.52
N ASP A 440 -12.77 -38.85 0.70
CA ASP A 440 -12.02 -38.16 1.77
C ASP A 440 -11.85 -36.68 1.45
N ILE A 441 -11.99 -36.30 0.18
CA ILE A 441 -11.98 -34.91 -0.26
C ILE A 441 -13.37 -34.29 -0.04
N THR A 442 -13.42 -33.23 0.76
CA THR A 442 -14.67 -32.49 1.00
C THR A 442 -15.24 -31.88 -0.29
N GLU A 443 -16.56 -31.67 -0.35
CA GLU A 443 -17.20 -31.09 -1.54
C GLU A 443 -16.66 -29.68 -1.88
N LEU A 444 -16.32 -28.88 -0.86
CA LEU A 444 -15.70 -27.57 -1.07
C LEU A 444 -14.26 -27.68 -1.59
N ALA A 445 -13.48 -28.66 -1.14
CA ALA A 445 -12.15 -28.92 -1.70
C ALA A 445 -12.24 -29.38 -3.17
N LYS A 446 -13.19 -30.25 -3.51
CA LYS A 446 -13.45 -30.67 -4.91
C LYS A 446 -13.81 -29.48 -5.81
N ALA A 447 -14.70 -28.59 -5.33
CA ALA A 447 -15.04 -27.36 -6.05
C ALA A 447 -13.81 -26.46 -6.23
N SER A 448 -13.01 -26.30 -5.17
CA SER A 448 -11.79 -25.48 -5.18
C SER A 448 -10.76 -26.01 -6.17
N ALA A 449 -10.52 -27.32 -6.20
CA ALA A 449 -9.59 -27.94 -7.13
C ALA A 449 -9.95 -27.68 -8.60
N VAL A 450 -11.25 -27.70 -8.93
CA VAL A 450 -11.73 -27.34 -10.28
C VAL A 450 -11.44 -25.87 -10.57
N VAL A 451 -11.76 -24.95 -9.66
CA VAL A 451 -11.50 -23.50 -9.85
C VAL A 451 -10.02 -23.21 -10.01
N ASP A 452 -9.17 -23.75 -9.14
CA ASP A 452 -7.72 -23.54 -9.18
C ASP A 452 -7.12 -24.01 -10.51
N VAL A 453 -7.49 -25.20 -10.98
CA VAL A 453 -6.99 -25.73 -12.25
C VAL A 453 -7.48 -24.92 -13.44
N VAL A 454 -8.73 -24.44 -13.41
CA VAL A 454 -9.20 -23.53 -14.47
C VAL A 454 -8.36 -22.26 -14.50
N GLU A 455 -8.19 -21.57 -13.38
CA GLU A 455 -7.43 -20.32 -13.34
C GLU A 455 -5.94 -20.54 -13.66
N ALA A 456 -5.35 -21.63 -13.17
CA ALA A 456 -3.97 -21.97 -13.46
C ALA A 456 -3.74 -22.32 -14.95
N MET A 457 -4.75 -22.83 -15.66
CA MET A 457 -4.65 -23.17 -17.09
C MET A 457 -4.91 -22.00 -18.04
N ARG A 458 -5.52 -20.92 -17.55
CA ARG A 458 -5.73 -19.67 -18.31
C ARG A 458 -4.47 -18.81 -18.45
N ARG A 459 -3.38 -19.16 -17.76
CA ARG A 459 -2.09 -18.47 -17.81
C ARG A 459 -1.02 -19.29 -18.50
N ASP A 460 -0.04 -18.58 -19.04
CA ASP A 460 1.21 -19.16 -19.51
C ASP A 460 2.02 -19.71 -18.35
N ARG A 461 2.74 -20.78 -18.62
CA ARG A 461 3.80 -21.34 -17.78
C ARG A 461 5.02 -21.58 -18.65
N PRO A 462 6.23 -21.67 -18.07
CA PRO A 462 7.44 -21.98 -18.84
C PRO A 462 7.31 -23.24 -19.71
N ASP A 463 6.52 -24.20 -19.27
CA ASP A 463 6.30 -25.50 -19.91
C ASP A 463 5.07 -25.57 -20.83
N ARG A 464 4.16 -24.57 -20.81
CA ARG A 464 2.96 -24.57 -21.65
C ARG A 464 2.33 -23.18 -21.83
N PRO A 465 1.73 -22.90 -23.00
CA PRO A 465 0.93 -21.69 -23.19
C PRO A 465 -0.40 -21.75 -22.41
N ALA A 466 -1.01 -20.57 -22.26
CA ALA A 466 -2.39 -20.39 -21.81
C ALA A 466 -3.37 -21.13 -22.72
N ARG A 467 -4.50 -21.57 -22.14
CA ARG A 467 -5.55 -22.31 -22.84
C ARG A 467 -6.87 -21.56 -22.83
N THR A 468 -7.67 -21.79 -23.87
CA THR A 468 -9.04 -21.29 -23.97
C THR A 468 -9.97 -22.02 -22.99
N ALA A 469 -11.11 -21.42 -22.62
CA ALA A 469 -12.08 -22.05 -21.72
C ALA A 469 -12.49 -23.45 -22.21
N GLN A 470 -12.74 -23.59 -23.53
CA GLN A 470 -13.09 -24.88 -24.13
C GLN A 470 -11.99 -25.93 -24.01
N GLN A 471 -10.72 -25.54 -24.19
CA GLN A 471 -9.58 -26.46 -24.03
C GLN A 471 -9.43 -26.90 -22.57
N ILE A 472 -9.68 -26.00 -21.62
CA ILE A 472 -9.65 -26.28 -20.19
C ILE A 472 -10.77 -27.24 -19.81
N TYR A 473 -12.01 -26.97 -20.25
CA TYR A 473 -13.15 -27.84 -19.98
C TYR A 473 -12.95 -29.23 -20.55
N ARG A 474 -12.41 -29.34 -21.78
CA ARG A 474 -12.06 -30.62 -22.38
C ARG A 474 -10.98 -31.35 -21.56
N HIS A 475 -9.98 -30.63 -21.07
CA HIS A 475 -8.96 -31.23 -20.19
C HIS A 475 -9.59 -31.78 -18.92
N LEU A 476 -10.40 -31.00 -18.21
CA LEU A 476 -11.08 -31.45 -16.99
C LEU A 476 -11.97 -32.68 -17.23
N LEU A 477 -12.80 -32.64 -18.29
CA LEU A 477 -13.69 -33.75 -18.66
C LEU A 477 -12.94 -35.03 -19.06
N ASN A 478 -11.71 -34.90 -19.57
CA ASN A 478 -10.84 -36.04 -19.90
C ASN A 478 -10.07 -36.61 -18.70
N HIS A 479 -10.11 -35.93 -17.53
CA HIS A 479 -9.46 -36.40 -16.30
C HIS A 479 -10.48 -36.58 -15.15
N PRO A 480 -11.56 -37.36 -15.34
CA PRO A 480 -12.60 -37.55 -14.31
C PRO A 480 -12.09 -38.33 -13.09
N HIS A 481 -10.94 -39.01 -13.21
CA HIS A 481 -10.26 -39.67 -12.12
C HIS A 481 -9.51 -38.70 -11.20
N GLN A 482 -9.22 -37.47 -11.65
CA GLN A 482 -8.57 -36.43 -10.85
C GLN A 482 -9.56 -35.39 -10.32
N PHE A 483 -10.63 -35.09 -11.08
CA PHE A 483 -11.57 -34.01 -10.78
C PHE A 483 -13.01 -34.50 -10.75
N ASP A 484 -13.80 -33.99 -9.79
CA ASP A 484 -15.20 -34.39 -9.64
C ASP A 484 -16.07 -33.84 -10.78
N VAL A 485 -16.62 -34.76 -11.58
CA VAL A 485 -17.42 -34.43 -12.77
C VAL A 485 -18.65 -33.58 -12.44
N ARG A 486 -19.24 -33.70 -11.24
CA ARG A 486 -20.39 -32.89 -10.83
C ARG A 486 -19.97 -31.42 -10.69
N TRP A 487 -18.81 -31.17 -10.10
CA TRP A 487 -18.25 -29.82 -9.96
C TRP A 487 -17.77 -29.25 -11.30
N ILE A 488 -17.19 -30.06 -12.18
CA ILE A 488 -16.84 -29.65 -13.55
C ILE A 488 -18.10 -29.18 -14.29
N LYS A 489 -19.18 -29.97 -14.26
CA LYS A 489 -20.45 -29.62 -14.91
C LYS A 489 -21.07 -28.36 -14.31
N ARG A 490 -21.06 -28.21 -12.98
CA ARG A 490 -21.53 -26.99 -12.29
C ARG A 490 -20.73 -25.76 -12.70
N TYR A 491 -19.40 -25.88 -12.82
CA TYR A 491 -18.55 -24.79 -13.30
C TYR A 491 -18.91 -24.38 -14.73
N ILE A 492 -19.00 -25.35 -15.64
CA ILE A 492 -19.36 -25.07 -17.05
C ILE A 492 -20.75 -24.45 -17.16
N GLU A 493 -21.72 -24.93 -16.38
CA GLU A 493 -23.07 -24.37 -16.38
C GLU A 493 -23.11 -22.93 -15.84
N ARG A 494 -22.35 -22.66 -14.77
CA ARG A 494 -22.30 -21.34 -14.12
C ARG A 494 -21.59 -20.29 -14.97
N PHE A 495 -20.47 -20.66 -15.59
CA PHE A 495 -19.62 -19.73 -16.34
C PHE A 495 -19.85 -19.78 -17.85
N LYS A 496 -20.61 -20.76 -18.35
CA LYS A 496 -20.90 -21.00 -19.77
C LYS A 496 -19.64 -21.33 -20.59
N THR A 497 -19.83 -21.66 -21.87
CA THR A 497 -18.74 -22.09 -22.76
C THR A 497 -17.83 -20.94 -23.21
N LEU A 498 -18.37 -19.73 -23.26
CA LEU A 498 -17.67 -18.47 -23.51
C LEU A 498 -17.85 -17.57 -22.28
N PRO A 499 -17.08 -17.81 -21.22
CA PRO A 499 -17.24 -17.08 -19.96
C PRO A 499 -16.88 -15.60 -20.09
N ILE A 500 -17.37 -14.82 -19.11
CA ILE A 500 -16.92 -13.44 -18.90
C ILE A 500 -15.40 -13.45 -18.75
N GLY A 501 -14.74 -12.52 -19.43
CA GLY A 501 -13.28 -12.48 -19.49
C GLY A 501 -12.66 -13.41 -20.53
N SER A 502 -13.43 -13.99 -21.45
CA SER A 502 -12.90 -14.61 -22.68
C SER A 502 -12.68 -13.56 -23.76
N LEU A 503 -11.53 -13.65 -24.45
CA LEU A 503 -11.24 -12.86 -25.64
C LEU A 503 -11.71 -13.59 -26.89
N VAL A 504 -12.52 -12.95 -27.73
CA VAL A 504 -13.17 -13.58 -28.87
C VAL A 504 -12.89 -12.81 -30.15
N LEU A 505 -12.54 -13.54 -31.21
CA LEU A 505 -12.55 -13.03 -32.58
C LEU A 505 -13.95 -13.25 -33.17
N PHE A 506 -14.58 -12.18 -33.62
CA PHE A 506 -15.91 -12.22 -34.22
C PHE A 506 -15.84 -12.30 -35.75
N SER A 507 -16.95 -12.63 -36.40
CA SER A 507 -17.02 -12.73 -37.87
C SER A 507 -16.86 -11.39 -38.58
N SER A 508 -16.98 -10.25 -37.88
CA SER A 508 -16.60 -8.92 -38.37
C SER A 508 -15.07 -8.67 -38.37
N GLU A 509 -14.26 -9.69 -38.04
CA GLU A 509 -12.81 -9.60 -37.83
C GLU A 509 -12.39 -8.75 -36.63
N GLN A 510 -13.34 -8.26 -35.84
CA GLN A 510 -13.07 -7.51 -34.62
C GLN A 510 -12.78 -8.46 -33.45
N LEU A 511 -11.85 -8.03 -32.59
CA LEU A 511 -11.46 -8.74 -31.38
C LEU A 511 -12.08 -8.04 -30.17
N GLY A 512 -12.65 -8.82 -29.24
CA GLY A 512 -13.31 -8.25 -28.07
C GLY A 512 -13.40 -9.18 -26.88
N TRP A 513 -13.27 -8.59 -25.69
CA TRP A 513 -13.43 -9.25 -24.41
C TRP A 513 -14.90 -9.32 -24.02
N ILE A 514 -15.40 -10.49 -23.66
CA ILE A 514 -16.75 -10.64 -23.10
C ILE A 514 -16.76 -10.01 -21.70
N VAL A 515 -17.57 -8.96 -21.53
CA VAL A 515 -17.76 -8.25 -20.25
C VAL A 515 -19.04 -8.71 -19.56
N ARG A 516 -20.10 -8.96 -20.33
CA ARG A 516 -21.40 -9.45 -19.83
C ARG A 516 -22.01 -10.48 -20.75
N LEU A 517 -22.84 -11.34 -20.17
CA LEU A 517 -23.66 -12.32 -20.87
C LEU A 517 -25.14 -11.97 -20.71
N ASP A 518 -25.96 -12.40 -21.67
CA ASP A 518 -27.42 -12.42 -21.50
C ASP A 518 -27.87 -13.68 -20.74
N ASP A 519 -29.17 -13.80 -20.48
CA ASP A 519 -29.76 -14.94 -19.77
C ASP A 519 -29.55 -16.28 -20.51
N ALA A 520 -29.34 -16.25 -21.83
CA ALA A 520 -29.03 -17.42 -22.65
C ALA A 520 -27.53 -17.77 -22.63
N GLY A 521 -26.69 -16.96 -22.00
CA GLY A 521 -25.23 -17.13 -21.96
C GLY A 521 -24.51 -16.65 -23.23
N ALA A 522 -25.16 -15.82 -24.06
CA ALA A 522 -24.53 -15.21 -25.22
C ALA A 522 -23.92 -13.83 -24.86
N PRO A 523 -22.88 -13.37 -25.60
CA PRO A 523 -22.25 -12.08 -25.32
C PRO A 523 -23.24 -10.91 -25.42
N PHE A 524 -23.44 -10.19 -24.31
CA PHE A 524 -24.32 -9.02 -24.22
C PHE A 524 -23.54 -7.70 -24.17
N GLU A 525 -22.36 -7.70 -23.56
CA GLU A 525 -21.42 -6.57 -23.58
C GLU A 525 -20.02 -7.06 -23.91
N VAL A 526 -19.38 -6.42 -24.89
CA VAL A 526 -18.04 -6.77 -25.39
C VAL A 526 -17.15 -5.53 -25.41
N ALA A 527 -16.02 -5.56 -24.72
CA ALA A 527 -15.00 -4.51 -24.77
C ALA A 527 -14.02 -4.79 -25.91
N LEU A 528 -13.95 -3.90 -26.90
CA LEU A 528 -13.15 -4.06 -28.10
C LEU A 528 -11.66 -3.80 -27.83
N THR A 529 -10.81 -4.53 -28.54
CA THR A 529 -9.35 -4.37 -28.52
C THR A 529 -8.76 -4.71 -29.90
N GLN A 530 -7.51 -4.31 -30.14
CA GLN A 530 -6.77 -4.64 -31.37
C GLN A 530 -5.81 -5.82 -31.20
N GLN A 531 -5.42 -6.14 -29.96
CA GLN A 531 -4.36 -7.08 -29.69
C GLN A 531 -4.81 -8.13 -28.67
N ALA A 532 -4.20 -9.32 -28.75
CA ALA A 532 -4.46 -10.42 -27.83
C ALA A 532 -3.64 -10.27 -26.54
N GLU A 533 -3.88 -9.18 -25.83
CA GLU A 533 -3.19 -8.81 -24.59
C GLU A 533 -4.18 -8.63 -23.43
N PRO A 534 -3.75 -8.77 -22.16
CA PRO A 534 -4.62 -8.58 -21.01
C PRO A 534 -5.34 -7.23 -21.02
N PRO A 535 -6.61 -7.16 -20.59
CA PRO A 535 -7.41 -5.95 -20.69
C PRO A 535 -6.88 -4.86 -19.75
N MET A 536 -6.35 -3.79 -20.33
CA MET A 536 -5.80 -2.61 -19.68
C MET A 536 -6.48 -1.35 -20.20
N ARG A 537 -6.39 -0.23 -19.48
CA ARG A 537 -7.04 1.01 -19.93
C ARG A 537 -6.54 1.49 -21.29
N GLU A 538 -5.27 1.26 -21.58
CA GLU A 538 -4.60 1.71 -22.81
C GLU A 538 -4.94 0.88 -24.05
N ASN A 539 -5.38 -0.38 -23.90
CA ASN A 539 -5.64 -1.28 -25.03
C ASN A 539 -7.12 -1.60 -25.27
N LEU A 540 -8.03 -1.05 -24.46
CA LEU A 540 -9.48 -1.11 -24.68
C LEU A 540 -9.96 0.13 -25.44
N LEU A 541 -10.66 -0.09 -26.55
CA LEU A 541 -11.08 0.99 -27.46
C LEU A 541 -12.52 1.50 -27.21
N GLY A 542 -13.33 0.72 -26.50
CA GLY A 542 -14.75 1.00 -26.24
C GLY A 542 -15.53 -0.30 -26.05
N SER A 543 -16.83 -0.21 -25.73
CA SER A 543 -17.69 -1.39 -25.61
C SER A 543 -18.88 -1.37 -26.56
N VAL A 544 -19.28 -2.57 -27.00
CA VAL A 544 -20.53 -2.83 -27.72
C VAL A 544 -21.46 -3.55 -26.75
N ARG A 545 -22.66 -3.00 -26.55
CA ARG A 545 -23.65 -3.52 -25.60
C ARG A 545 -25.01 -3.69 -26.27
N GLY A 546 -25.74 -4.76 -25.92
CA GLY A 546 -27.03 -5.09 -26.51
C GLY A 546 -26.85 -5.85 -27.83
N ASP A 547 -26.80 -5.12 -28.94
CA ASP A 547 -26.82 -5.67 -30.31
C ASP A 547 -25.45 -6.21 -30.77
N VAL A 548 -24.75 -6.93 -29.89
CA VAL A 548 -23.41 -7.47 -30.13
C VAL A 548 -23.38 -8.32 -31.40
N ARG A 549 -24.39 -9.18 -31.59
CA ARG A 549 -24.45 -10.08 -32.74
C ARG A 549 -24.71 -9.35 -34.06
N GLU A 550 -25.43 -8.24 -34.05
CA GLU A 550 -25.67 -7.45 -35.26
C GLU A 550 -24.43 -6.62 -35.63
N ARG A 551 -23.75 -6.08 -34.62
CA ARG A 551 -22.61 -5.18 -34.81
C ARG A 551 -21.28 -5.90 -35.04
N LEU A 552 -21.04 -7.00 -34.33
CA LEU A 552 -19.79 -7.78 -34.41
C LEU A 552 -19.97 -9.09 -35.18
N GLY A 553 -21.21 -9.55 -35.37
CA GLY A 553 -21.48 -10.86 -35.96
C GLY A 553 -21.34 -12.00 -34.95
N LYS A 554 -21.05 -13.22 -35.44
CA LYS A 554 -20.99 -14.42 -34.60
C LYS A 554 -19.60 -14.56 -33.95
N PRO A 555 -19.51 -15.03 -32.68
CA PRO A 555 -18.26 -15.52 -32.11
C PRO A 555 -17.66 -16.64 -32.98
N MET A 556 -16.45 -16.43 -33.52
CA MET A 556 -15.79 -17.43 -34.37
C MET A 556 -14.87 -18.34 -33.56
N ARG A 557 -13.99 -17.73 -32.74
CA ARG A 557 -13.09 -18.47 -31.86
C ARG A 557 -12.68 -17.65 -30.64
N GLU A 558 -12.46 -18.34 -29.53
CA GLU A 558 -11.78 -17.78 -28.36
C GLU A 558 -10.26 -17.75 -28.62
N VAL A 559 -9.62 -16.66 -28.23
CA VAL A 559 -8.16 -16.48 -28.28
C VAL A 559 -7.63 -16.60 -26.85
N ALA A 560 -6.68 -17.51 -26.64
CA ALA A 560 -6.05 -17.68 -25.34
C ALA A 560 -5.15 -16.48 -25.04
N VAL A 561 -5.35 -15.87 -23.87
CA VAL A 561 -4.53 -14.76 -23.37
C VAL A 561 -4.21 -15.03 -21.90
N SER A 562 -2.92 -15.01 -21.59
CA SER A 562 -2.41 -15.10 -20.23
C SER A 562 -2.60 -13.77 -19.53
N THR A 563 -3.55 -13.70 -18.59
CA THR A 563 -3.83 -12.48 -17.82
C THR A 563 -3.34 -12.55 -16.39
#